data_AF-A0AAW4RZD1-F1
#
_entry.id   AF-A0AAW4RZD1-F1
#
_cell.length_a   1.000
_cell.length_b   1.000
_cell.length_c   1.000
_cell.angle_alpha   90.00
_cell.angle_beta   90.00
_cell.angle_gamma   90.00
#
_symmetry.space_group_name_H-M   'P 1'
#
loop_
_entity.id
_entity.type
_entity.pdbx_description
1 polymer ?
#
loop_
_entity_poly.entity_id
_entity_poly.type
_entity_poly.pdbx_seq_one_letter_code
_entity_poly.pdbx_strand_id
1 'polypeptide(L)'
;MGTSMSTLIRLRYNTMADESPGGEWRWRVIMERDGGYEEVLVKELSINVPSFSQADEMPVVGRKYHIACHGTLTVKDGLGTIR
;
A
#
# COMPACT_ATOMS: atom_id res chain seq x y z
N MET A 1 22.22 -4.29 -18.16
CA MET A 1 20.83 -4.75 -18.39
C MET A 1 20.10 -4.68 -17.07
N GLY A 2 19.49 -3.54 -16.75
CA GLY A 2 18.71 -3.38 -15.53
C GLY A 2 17.27 -3.78 -15.81
N THR A 3 16.89 -5.03 -15.51
CA THR A 3 15.49 -5.36 -15.31
C THR A 3 15.02 -4.50 -14.14
N SER A 4 14.24 -3.45 -14.42
CA SER A 4 13.42 -2.79 -13.42
C SER A 4 12.47 -3.85 -12.87
N MET A 5 12.89 -4.59 -11.84
CA MET A 5 12.04 -5.59 -11.20
C MET A 5 10.87 -4.84 -10.58
N SER A 6 9.68 -5.06 -11.10
CA SER A 6 8.47 -4.47 -10.53
C SER A 6 8.29 -5.02 -9.12
N THR A 7 8.33 -4.11 -8.14
CA THR A 7 8.21 -4.46 -6.73
C THR A 7 6.81 -4.98 -6.45
N LEU A 8 6.69 -6.08 -5.68
CA LEU A 8 5.41 -6.48 -5.12
C LEU A 8 5.02 -5.46 -4.05
N ILE A 9 3.90 -4.79 -4.26
CA ILE A 9 3.36 -3.78 -3.37
C ILE A 9 2.03 -4.28 -2.81
N ARG A 10 1.92 -4.34 -1.48
CA ARG A 10 0.70 -4.67 -0.75
C ARG A 10 0.14 -3.41 -0.10
N LEU A 11 -1.16 -3.22 -0.22
CA LEU A 11 -1.86 -2.02 0.21
C LEU A 11 -2.82 -2.38 1.33
N ARG A 12 -2.81 -1.57 2.38
CA ARG A 12 -3.71 -1.71 3.51
C ARG A 12 -4.24 -0.35 3.92
N TYR A 13 -5.49 -0.32 4.35
CA TYR A 13 -5.99 0.84 5.08
C TYR A 13 -5.27 0.93 6.43
N ASN A 14 -4.83 2.13 6.79
CA ASN A 14 -4.26 2.41 8.09
C ASN A 14 -5.40 2.53 9.11
N THR A 15 -5.59 1.52 9.95
CA THR A 15 -6.64 1.53 10.98
C THR A 15 -6.37 2.53 12.10
N MET A 16 -5.14 3.03 12.21
CA MET A 16 -4.73 4.06 13.18
C MET A 16 -4.64 5.44 12.50
N ALA A 17 -5.37 5.64 11.39
CA ALA A 17 -5.29 6.90 10.64
C ALA A 17 -5.72 8.10 11.50
N ASP A 18 -6.71 7.92 12.36
CA ASP A 18 -7.21 8.90 13.34
C ASP A 18 -6.18 9.30 14.40
N GLU A 19 -5.22 8.44 14.71
CA GLU A 19 -4.10 8.75 15.59
C GLU A 19 -2.96 9.49 14.89
N SER A 20 -3.00 9.58 13.55
CA SER A 20 -2.02 10.35 12.77
C SER A 20 -2.31 11.86 12.84
N PRO A 21 -1.30 12.74 12.68
CA PRO A 21 -1.53 14.19 12.69
C PRO A 21 -2.62 14.58 11.68
N GLY A 22 -3.75 15.08 12.17
CA GLY A 22 -4.88 15.47 11.33
C GLY A 22 -5.67 14.33 10.68
N GLY A 23 -5.46 13.07 11.07
CA GLY A 23 -6.25 11.94 10.57
C GLY A 23 -5.93 11.52 9.13
N GLU A 24 -4.92 12.14 8.52
CA GLU A 24 -4.81 12.20 7.06
C GLU A 24 -4.07 11.02 6.44
N TRP A 25 -3.27 10.27 7.21
CA TRP A 25 -2.41 9.18 6.72
C TRP A 25 -3.17 7.85 6.64
N ARG A 26 -4.06 7.76 5.65
CA ARG A 26 -5.04 6.67 5.51
C ARG A 26 -4.50 5.37 4.94
N TRP A 27 -3.37 5.38 4.25
CA TRP A 27 -2.90 4.21 3.51
C TRP A 27 -1.51 3.78 3.96
N ARG A 28 -1.35 2.47 4.11
CA ARG A 28 -0.09 1.80 4.38
C ARG A 28 0.34 1.04 3.13
N VAL A 29 1.46 1.44 2.56
CA VAL A 29 2.05 0.86 1.36
C VAL A 29 3.25 0.03 1.76
N ILE A 30 3.17 -1.29 1.55
CA ILE A 30 4.19 -2.25 1.96
C ILE A 30 4.89 -2.77 0.71
N MET A 31 6.18 -2.52 0.59
CA MET A 31 7.02 -2.90 -0.53
C MET A 31 7.95 -4.02 -0.13
N GLU A 32 8.03 -5.08 -0.93
CA GLU A 32 8.99 -6.17 -0.70
C GLU A 32 10.32 -5.83 -1.39
N ARG A 33 11.40 -5.65 -0.63
CA ARG A 33 12.73 -5.27 -1.14
C ARG A 33 13.82 -6.06 -0.41
N ASP A 34 14.75 -6.63 -1.16
CA ASP A 34 15.99 -7.25 -0.66
C ASP A 34 15.80 -8.19 0.56
N GLY A 35 14.79 -9.06 0.49
CA GLY A 35 14.49 -10.02 1.56
C GLY A 35 13.79 -9.44 2.79
N GLY A 36 13.35 -8.18 2.72
CA GLY A 36 12.61 -7.48 3.76
C GLY A 36 11.38 -6.74 3.24
N TYR A 37 10.73 -6.01 4.17
CA TYR A 37 9.58 -5.18 3.88
C TYR A 37 9.87 -3.73 4.27
N GLU A 38 9.68 -2.82 3.32
CA GLU A 38 9.68 -1.38 3.55
C GLU A 38 8.22 -0.90 3.61
N GLU A 39 7.92 0.00 4.55
CA GLU A 39 6.57 0.52 4.73
C GLU A 39 6.55 2.03 4.66
N VAL A 40 5.58 2.57 3.90
CA VAL A 40 5.33 4.00 3.78
C VAL A 40 3.86 4.31 4.04
N LEU A 41 3.60 5.34 4.85
CA LEU A 41 2.26 5.89 5.02
C LEU A 41 2.01 6.99 3.99
N VAL A 42 0.84 6.97 3.35
CA VAL A 42 0.40 8.00 2.42
C VAL A 42 -1.03 8.43 2.73
N LYS A 43 -1.35 9.69 2.43
CA LYS A 43 -2.67 10.28 2.63
C LYS A 43 -3.69 9.81 1.61
N GLU A 44 -3.22 9.69 0.37
CA GLU A 44 -3.98 9.23 -0.79
C GLU A 44 -3.11 8.33 -1.66
N LEU A 45 -3.75 7.43 -2.39
CA LEU A 45 -3.06 6.46 -3.23
C LEU A 45 -3.78 6.33 -4.57
N SER A 46 -3.02 6.51 -5.65
CA SER A 46 -3.44 6.24 -7.04
C SER A 46 -2.68 5.04 -7.57
N ILE A 47 -3.40 4.06 -8.12
CA ILE A 47 -2.84 2.82 -8.66
C ILE A 47 -3.13 2.80 -10.16
N ASN A 48 -2.10 2.98 -10.99
CA ASN A 48 -2.23 3.04 -12.45
C ASN A 48 -1.66 1.78 -13.13
N VAL A 49 -1.77 0.65 -12.44
CA VAL A 49 -1.33 -0.67 -12.87
C VAL A 49 -2.41 -1.69 -12.54
N PRO A 50 -2.44 -2.85 -13.21
CA PRO A 50 -3.30 -3.95 -12.80
C PRO A 50 -3.10 -4.30 -11.32
N SER A 51 -4.20 -4.30 -10.57
CA SER A 51 -4.21 -4.65 -9.15
C SER A 51 -5.07 -5.88 -8.92
N PHE A 52 -4.67 -6.69 -7.95
CA PHE A 52 -5.42 -7.83 -7.47
C PHE A 52 -6.02 -7.47 -6.12
N SER A 53 -7.28 -7.82 -5.90
CA SER A 53 -7.95 -7.66 -4.62
C SER A 53 -8.53 -8.97 -4.15
N GLN A 54 -8.32 -9.31 -2.88
CA GLN A 54 -8.95 -10.44 -2.22
C GLN A 54 -9.64 -9.95 -0.95
N ALA A 55 -10.87 -10.39 -0.72
CA ALA A 55 -11.52 -10.21 0.57
C ALA A 55 -11.26 -11.45 1.43
N ASP A 56 -10.95 -11.23 2.70
CA ASP A 56 -10.82 -12.28 3.72
C ASP A 56 -11.70 -11.93 4.92
N GLU A 57 -12.23 -12.94 5.61
CA GLU A 57 -13.05 -12.76 6.80
C GLU A 57 -12.25 -13.18 8.03
N MET A 58 -11.80 -12.19 8.79
CA MET A 58 -11.04 -12.44 10.00
C MET A 58 -11.98 -12.52 11.21
N PRO A 59 -11.94 -13.60 12.01
CA PRO A 59 -12.66 -13.65 13.27
C PRO A 59 -12.33 -12.41 14.12
N VAL A 60 -13.34 -11.80 14.76
CA VAL A 60 -13.25 -10.57 15.57
C VAL A 60 -13.09 -9.26 14.78
N VAL A 61 -12.34 -9.26 13.67
CA VAL A 61 -12.07 -8.02 12.93
C VAL A 61 -13.08 -7.76 11.80
N GLY A 62 -13.73 -8.82 11.30
CA GLY A 62 -14.67 -8.75 10.19
C GLY A 62 -13.98 -8.81 8.83
N ARG A 63 -14.71 -8.37 7.79
CA ARG A 63 -14.25 -8.45 6.40
C ARG A 63 -13.11 -7.47 6.13
N LYS A 64 -11.96 -7.98 5.68
CA LYS A 64 -10.82 -7.19 5.23
C LYS A 64 -10.60 -7.34 3.74
N TYR A 65 -10.17 -6.24 3.12
CA TYR A 65 -9.74 -6.22 1.73
C TYR A 65 -8.22 -6.15 1.67
N HIS A 66 -7.62 -7.09 0.96
CA HIS A 66 -6.21 -7.15 0.65
C HIS A 66 -6.05 -6.74 -0.80
N ILE A 67 -5.28 -5.69 -1.06
CA ILE A 67 -4.97 -5.25 -2.42
C ILE A 67 -3.47 -5.39 -2.63
N ALA A 68 -3.08 -5.93 -3.78
CA ALA A 68 -1.69 -6.04 -4.17
C ALA A 68 -1.51 -5.70 -5.65
N CYS A 69 -0.34 -5.18 -6.01
CA CYS A 69 0.03 -4.89 -7.38
C CYS A 69 1.55 -4.99 -7.54
N HIS A 70 1.99 -5.06 -8.79
CA HIS A 70 3.41 -4.92 -9.13
C HIS A 70 3.64 -3.56 -9.75
N GLY A 71 4.63 -2.82 -9.28
CA GLY A 71 4.95 -1.51 -9.83
C GLY A 71 6.02 -0.76 -9.05
N THR A 72 6.12 0.53 -9.33
CA THR A 72 7.03 1.47 -8.70
C THR A 72 6.22 2.53 -7.94
N LEU A 73 6.46 2.65 -6.64
CA LEU A 73 5.87 3.69 -5.81
C LEU A 73 6.64 5.00 -5.96
N THR A 74 5.92 6.09 -6.25
CA THR A 74 6.40 7.46 -6.07
C THR A 74 5.55 8.15 -5.02
N VAL A 75 6.18 8.82 -4.04
CA VAL A 75 5.47 9.59 -3.02
C VAL A 75 5.86 11.06 -3.11
N LYS A 76 4.86 11.94 -3.16
CA LYS A 76 5.04 13.39 -3.16
C LYS A 76 3.94 14.05 -2.35
N ASP A 77 4.31 14.91 -1.39
CA ASP A 77 3.36 15.65 -0.54
C ASP A 77 2.31 14.76 0.17
N GLY A 78 2.70 13.52 0.51
CA GLY A 78 1.80 12.52 1.10
C GLY A 78 0.89 11.81 0.10
N LEU A 79 1.01 12.07 -1.20
CA LEU A 79 0.29 11.37 -2.26
C LEU A 79 1.16 10.26 -2.84
N GLY A 80 0.68 9.01 -2.76
CA GLY A 80 1.30 7.86 -3.37
C GLY A 80 0.77 7.63 -4.79
N THR A 81 1.65 7.37 -5.76
CA THR A 81 1.28 6.88 -7.09
C THR A 81 2.07 5.63 -7.44
N ILE A 82 1.38 4.59 -7.88
CA ILE A 82 1.99 3.34 -8.36
C ILE A 82 1.87 3.26 -9.87
N ARG A 83 2.99 3.04 -10.56
CA ARG A 83 3.12 2.90 -12.02
C ARG A 83 3.92 1.67 -12.42
#